data_AF-A0A2I1IE69-F1
#
_entry.id   AF-A0A2I1IE69-F1
#
_cell.length_a   1.000
_cell.length_b   1.000
_cell.length_c   1.000
_cell.angle_alpha   90.00
_cell.angle_beta   90.00
_cell.angle_gamma   90.00
#
_symmetry.space_group_name_H-M   'P 1'
#
loop_
_entity.id
_entity.type
_entity.pdbx_description
1 polymer ?
#
loop_
_entity_poly.entity_id
_entity_poly.type
_entity_poly.pdbx_seq_one_letter_code
_entity_poly.pdbx_strand_id
1 'polypeptide(L)'
;MAEEYTGTHDDDFARRISEISDDDAQKRAESLLAGLQEYDLEDEDADLLNAYGAGFDDDDVDDGPAPVLAIVGRPNVGKSSFVNRILGRREAVVEDVPGVTRDRVSYPAQWAGRKITLVDTGGWDIDSKGIASRIAEQAEVAVELADAVVLVVDVRTGVTATDEHIVRMLRRTKKPVLLAANKVDSDKDLLSAAELWSLGMGEPHPISAMHGNGVADLLDEVLKILPEQSQIDQAMERGGPRRVALVGRPNVGKSSLLNKIVGHKRVVVDNEAGTTRDPVDELVELGGRQWRFIDTAGIRKRSKNASGSEFYASLRTQTALERSEVAVVLLEASEVISDQDMKIIRNVIDAGRGLVVAFNKWDLLDDERRWNLEREIEREFGHIRWAPRVNISAESGRHVERLVPAMETALESWENRIPTGKLNAFLAELVAANPHPLRGGKQPRILFGTQAGSRPPKFVLFTTGFLDPGYRRFIERRLREVFDFEGTPIEISMRIREKRKKR
;
A
#
# COMPACT_ATOMS: atom_id res chain seq x y z
N MET A 1 -31.04 28.57 -33.96
CA MET A 1 -31.39 27.19 -33.58
C MET A 1 -30.22 26.69 -32.77
N ALA A 2 -30.42 26.46 -31.48
CA ALA A 2 -29.39 25.84 -30.64
C ALA A 2 -29.32 24.36 -31.05
N GLU A 3 -28.18 23.93 -31.57
CA GLU A 3 -27.92 22.50 -31.75
C GLU A 3 -27.87 21.87 -30.35
N GLU A 4 -28.87 21.04 -30.04
CA GLU A 4 -28.86 20.17 -28.87
C GLU A 4 -27.61 19.29 -28.94
N TYR A 5 -26.69 19.51 -28.01
CA TYR A 5 -25.55 18.63 -27.78
C TYR A 5 -26.08 17.27 -27.33
N THR A 6 -26.20 16.33 -28.27
CA THR A 6 -26.41 14.92 -27.95
C THR A 6 -25.08 14.38 -27.45
N GLY A 7 -24.98 14.09 -26.15
CA GLY A 7 -23.78 13.55 -25.52
C GLY A 7 -23.24 12.30 -26.23
N THR A 8 -21.98 11.96 -25.97
CA THR A 8 -21.38 10.75 -26.53
C THR A 8 -22.06 9.48 -25.97
N HIS A 9 -21.92 8.33 -26.65
CA HIS A 9 -22.39 7.04 -26.12
C HIS A 9 -21.85 6.72 -24.71
N ASP A 10 -20.71 7.31 -24.34
CA ASP A 10 -20.08 7.18 -23.03
C ASP A 10 -20.74 8.08 -21.97
N ASP A 11 -21.13 9.30 -22.32
CA ASP A 11 -21.87 10.22 -21.43
C ASP A 11 -23.25 9.64 -21.06
N ASP A 12 -23.91 9.01 -22.03
CA ASP A 12 -25.17 8.31 -21.81
C ASP A 12 -25.03 7.12 -20.86
N PHE A 13 -23.88 6.43 -20.85
CA PHE A 13 -23.61 5.32 -19.93
C PHE A 13 -23.43 5.81 -18.49
N ALA A 14 -22.57 6.81 -18.27
CA ALA A 14 -22.37 7.38 -16.94
C ALA A 14 -23.67 7.97 -16.39
N ARG A 15 -24.45 8.64 -17.23
CA ARG A 15 -25.76 9.18 -16.86
C ARG A 15 -26.72 8.08 -16.44
N ARG A 16 -26.85 7.00 -17.22
CA ARG A 16 -27.70 5.85 -16.87
C ARG A 16 -27.34 5.26 -15.51
N ILE A 17 -26.05 5.09 -15.20
CA ILE A 17 -25.62 4.59 -13.89
C ILE A 17 -25.98 5.56 -12.76
N SER A 18 -25.82 6.87 -12.97
CA SER A 18 -26.17 7.89 -11.98
C SER A 18 -27.68 8.01 -11.71
N GLU A 19 -28.51 7.68 -12.70
CA GLU A 19 -29.98 7.72 -12.62
C GLU A 19 -30.59 6.49 -11.92
N ILE A 20 -29.81 5.43 -11.67
CA ILE A 20 -30.30 4.25 -10.94
C ILE A 20 -30.52 4.62 -9.48
N SER A 21 -31.78 4.51 -9.03
CA SER A 21 -32.15 4.68 -7.63
C SER A 21 -31.33 3.76 -6.72
N ASP A 22 -30.88 4.28 -5.58
CA ASP A 22 -30.13 3.52 -4.59
C ASP A 22 -30.89 2.27 -4.13
N ASP A 23 -32.21 2.35 -3.98
CA ASP A 23 -33.09 1.22 -3.63
C ASP A 23 -33.07 0.10 -4.69
N ASP A 24 -33.10 0.47 -5.97
CA ASP A 24 -33.09 -0.51 -7.06
C ASP A 24 -31.71 -1.14 -7.23
N ALA A 25 -30.66 -0.33 -7.04
CA ALA A 25 -29.29 -0.78 -7.02
C ALA A 25 -29.07 -1.79 -5.87
N GLN A 26 -29.61 -1.50 -4.68
CA GLN A 26 -29.50 -2.34 -3.50
C GLN A 26 -30.22 -3.68 -3.68
N LYS A 27 -31.48 -3.68 -4.13
CA LYS A 27 -32.24 -4.91 -4.39
C LYS A 27 -31.54 -5.83 -5.41
N ARG A 28 -30.91 -5.24 -6.43
CA ARG A 28 -30.11 -5.99 -7.40
C ARG A 28 -28.87 -6.61 -6.76
N ALA A 29 -28.14 -5.87 -5.93
CA ALA A 29 -26.99 -6.40 -5.20
C ALA A 29 -27.37 -7.57 -4.29
N GLU A 30 -28.47 -7.46 -3.54
CA GLU A 30 -28.98 -8.54 -2.68
C GLU A 30 -29.31 -9.80 -3.49
N SER A 31 -29.94 -9.65 -4.65
CA SER A 31 -30.23 -10.78 -5.54
C SER A 31 -28.96 -11.43 -6.09
N LEU A 32 -27.94 -10.66 -6.46
CA LEU A 32 -26.66 -11.20 -6.95
C LEU A 32 -25.90 -11.90 -5.82
N LEU A 33 -25.91 -11.30 -4.62
CA LEU A 33 -25.29 -11.87 -3.42
C LEU A 33 -25.93 -13.21 -3.05
N ALA A 34 -27.26 -13.30 -3.08
CA ALA A 34 -27.98 -14.55 -2.85
C ALA A 34 -27.60 -15.62 -3.90
N GLY A 35 -27.48 -15.23 -5.18
CA GLY A 35 -27.02 -16.11 -6.26
C GLY A 35 -25.59 -16.62 -6.08
N LEU A 36 -24.74 -15.89 -5.35
CA LEU A 36 -23.37 -16.28 -5.06
C LEU A 36 -23.29 -17.50 -4.13
N GLN A 37 -24.34 -17.78 -3.33
CA GLN A 37 -24.41 -18.97 -2.47
C GLN A 37 -24.48 -20.30 -3.25
N GLU A 38 -24.80 -20.26 -4.55
CA GLU A 38 -24.71 -21.42 -5.45
C GLU A 38 -23.26 -21.83 -5.79
N TYR A 39 -22.28 -20.98 -5.45
CA TYR A 39 -20.87 -21.19 -5.73
C TYR A 39 -20.11 -21.58 -4.46
N ASP A 40 -18.93 -22.17 -4.64
CA ASP A 40 -18.08 -22.52 -3.50
C ASP A 40 -17.36 -21.27 -2.98
N LEU A 41 -17.79 -20.83 -1.79
CA LEU A 41 -17.24 -19.69 -1.06
C LEU A 41 -16.33 -20.22 0.04
N GLU A 42 -15.15 -19.63 0.14
CA GLU A 42 -14.22 -19.88 1.24
C GLU A 42 -14.65 -19.04 2.44
N ASP A 43 -14.20 -19.39 3.66
CA ASP A 43 -14.62 -18.69 4.88
C ASP A 43 -14.26 -17.18 4.83
N GLU A 44 -13.09 -16.85 4.27
CA GLU A 44 -12.64 -15.47 4.04
C GLU A 44 -13.55 -14.69 3.08
N ASP A 45 -14.31 -15.36 2.22
CA ASP A 45 -15.29 -14.72 1.34
C ASP A 45 -16.57 -14.42 2.08
N ALA A 46 -17.01 -15.34 2.93
CA ALA A 46 -18.17 -15.13 3.77
C ALA A 46 -17.92 -13.94 4.70
N ASP A 47 -16.75 -13.83 5.32
CA ASP A 47 -16.38 -12.69 6.16
C ASP A 47 -16.32 -11.39 5.36
N LEU A 48 -15.69 -11.42 4.18
CA LEU A 48 -15.65 -10.27 3.29
C LEU A 48 -17.07 -9.82 2.93
N LEU A 49 -17.96 -10.73 2.53
CA LEU A 49 -19.34 -10.42 2.12
C LEU A 49 -20.26 -10.06 3.30
N ASN A 50 -20.08 -10.67 4.47
CA ASN A 50 -20.84 -10.41 5.69
C ASN A 50 -20.47 -9.05 6.30
N ALA A 51 -19.19 -8.68 6.24
CA ALA A 51 -18.73 -7.33 6.56
C ALA A 51 -19.32 -6.26 5.61
N TYR A 52 -20.09 -6.63 4.58
CA TYR A 52 -20.83 -5.70 3.71
C TYR A 52 -22.36 -5.79 3.85
N GLY A 53 -22.92 -6.93 4.26
CA GLY A 53 -24.37 -7.17 4.30
C GLY A 53 -25.12 -6.47 5.44
N ALA A 54 -24.42 -5.88 6.40
CA ALA A 54 -25.02 -5.33 7.62
C ALA A 54 -25.63 -3.92 7.49
N GLY A 55 -25.48 -3.23 6.35
CA GLY A 55 -25.97 -1.86 6.17
C GLY A 55 -25.25 -0.89 7.10
N PHE A 56 -24.27 -0.17 6.59
CA PHE A 56 -23.52 0.79 7.40
C PHE A 56 -24.14 2.17 7.27
N ASP A 57 -24.73 2.64 8.37
CA ASP A 57 -24.62 4.05 8.76
C ASP A 57 -23.13 4.41 8.83
N ASP A 58 -22.79 5.65 8.46
CA ASP A 58 -21.43 6.21 8.30
C ASP A 58 -20.51 6.10 9.55
N ASP A 59 -20.93 5.45 10.63
CA ASP A 59 -20.34 5.58 11.98
C ASP A 59 -19.96 4.28 12.74
N ASP A 60 -20.15 3.05 12.23
CA ASP A 60 -19.85 1.82 12.99
C ASP A 60 -19.08 0.79 12.13
N VAL A 61 -18.00 0.08 12.48
CA VAL A 61 -17.05 0.05 13.59
C VAL A 61 -15.71 -0.23 12.89
N ASP A 62 -14.92 0.82 12.66
CA ASP A 62 -13.54 0.65 12.16
C ASP A 62 -12.69 0.19 13.36
N ASP A 63 -12.70 -1.13 13.62
CA ASP A 63 -11.66 -1.83 14.38
C ASP A 63 -10.34 -1.35 13.80
N GLY A 64 -9.68 -0.42 14.50
CA GLY A 64 -8.57 0.34 13.96
C GLY A 64 -7.51 -0.52 13.27
N PRO A 65 -6.63 0.10 12.47
CA PRO A 65 -5.69 -0.57 11.58
C PRO A 65 -5.04 -1.80 12.23
N ALA A 66 -5.13 -2.94 11.55
CA ALA A 66 -4.71 -4.22 12.11
C ALA A 66 -3.24 -4.15 12.55
N PRO A 67 -2.90 -4.61 13.77
CA PRO A 67 -1.55 -4.52 14.29
C PRO A 67 -0.56 -5.27 13.40
N VAL A 68 0.61 -4.65 13.19
CA VAL A 68 1.62 -5.10 12.25
C VAL A 68 2.67 -5.94 12.98
N LEU A 69 2.95 -7.13 12.47
CA LEU A 69 3.95 -8.07 12.99
C LEU A 69 5.09 -8.24 11.97
N ALA A 70 6.30 -7.79 12.33
CA ALA A 70 7.47 -7.99 11.49
C ALA A 70 8.10 -9.36 11.75
N ILE A 71 8.36 -10.11 10.67
CA ILE A 71 9.09 -11.37 10.72
C ILE A 71 10.52 -11.13 10.21
N VAL A 72 11.47 -11.20 11.14
CA VAL A 72 12.85 -10.77 10.96
C VAL A 72 13.79 -11.92 11.20
N GLY A 73 14.90 -11.99 10.47
CA GLY A 73 15.93 -12.99 10.66
C GLY A 73 16.84 -13.09 9.45
N ARG A 74 18.01 -13.73 9.61
CA ARG A 74 18.94 -13.91 8.48
C ARG A 74 18.32 -14.77 7.35
N PRO A 75 18.87 -14.76 6.12
CA PRO A 75 18.42 -15.63 5.05
C PRO A 75 18.41 -17.11 5.44
N ASN A 76 17.48 -17.88 4.86
CA ASN A 76 17.36 -19.34 5.00
C ASN A 76 17.05 -19.87 6.41
N VAL A 77 16.67 -19.02 7.37
CA VAL A 77 16.18 -19.46 8.70
C VAL A 77 14.75 -20.01 8.67
N GLY A 78 14.04 -19.88 7.55
CA GLY A 78 12.67 -20.36 7.38
C GLY A 78 11.57 -19.31 7.62
N LYS A 79 11.87 -18.02 7.47
CA LYS A 79 10.89 -16.91 7.54
C LYS A 79 9.69 -17.13 6.62
N SER A 80 9.93 -17.33 5.32
CA SER A 80 8.85 -17.48 4.34
C SER A 80 8.04 -18.77 4.57
N SER A 81 8.67 -19.83 5.08
CA SER A 81 7.95 -21.03 5.53
C SER A 81 7.04 -20.73 6.73
N PHE A 82 7.48 -19.86 7.64
CA PHE A 82 6.71 -19.43 8.80
C PHE A 82 5.55 -18.53 8.39
N VAL A 83 5.78 -17.53 7.54
CA VAL A 83 4.74 -16.67 6.94
C VAL A 83 3.68 -17.51 6.24
N ASN A 84 4.09 -18.41 5.33
CA ASN A 84 3.18 -19.31 4.62
C ASN A 84 2.34 -20.18 5.56
N ARG A 85 2.92 -20.59 6.70
CA ARG A 85 2.19 -21.37 7.70
C ARG A 85 1.08 -20.55 8.33
N ILE A 86 1.36 -19.29 8.68
CA ILE A 86 0.37 -18.39 9.29
C ILE A 86 -0.76 -18.08 8.31
N LEU A 87 -0.45 -17.90 7.03
CA LEU A 87 -1.43 -17.56 5.99
C LEU A 87 -2.34 -18.73 5.58
N GLY A 88 -2.11 -19.95 6.09
CA GLY A 88 -2.99 -21.10 5.83
C GLY A 88 -3.01 -21.62 4.39
N ARG A 89 -2.30 -21.00 3.44
CA ARG A 89 -2.22 -21.38 2.02
C ARG A 89 -0.80 -21.33 1.47
N ARG A 90 -0.52 -22.17 0.46
CA ARG A 90 0.72 -22.11 -0.34
C ARG A 90 0.68 -20.93 -1.33
N GLU A 91 0.65 -19.69 -0.82
CA GLU A 91 0.62 -18.49 -1.66
C GLU A 91 1.78 -17.50 -1.47
N ALA A 92 2.84 -17.84 -0.72
CA ALA A 92 4.14 -17.23 -0.98
C ALA A 92 4.94 -18.16 -1.92
N VAL A 93 5.02 -17.70 -3.17
CA VAL A 93 5.77 -18.24 -4.34
C VAL A 93 4.98 -19.26 -5.18
N VAL A 94 4.19 -18.78 -6.16
CA VAL A 94 4.48 -18.80 -7.61
C VAL A 94 3.47 -17.89 -8.34
N GLU A 95 3.83 -16.63 -8.58
CA GLU A 95 3.46 -15.94 -9.83
C GLU A 95 4.73 -15.28 -10.37
N ASP A 96 5.40 -15.97 -11.30
CA ASP A 96 6.40 -15.37 -12.19
C ASP A 96 5.64 -14.64 -13.31
N VAL A 97 5.23 -13.39 -13.06
CA VAL A 97 4.92 -12.43 -14.14
C VAL A 97 6.17 -11.59 -14.37
N PRO A 98 6.89 -11.75 -15.50
CA PRO A 98 8.01 -10.89 -15.84
C PRO A 98 7.50 -9.44 -16.00
N GLY A 99 7.93 -8.53 -15.13
CA GLY A 99 7.59 -7.10 -15.21
C GLY A 99 7.12 -6.43 -13.92
N VAL A 100 6.91 -7.19 -12.83
CA VAL A 100 6.52 -6.66 -11.50
C VAL A 100 7.72 -6.77 -10.57
N THR A 101 8.21 -5.64 -10.06
CA THR A 101 9.30 -5.61 -9.08
C THR A 101 8.78 -6.13 -7.74
N ARG A 102 9.36 -7.24 -7.26
CA ARG A 102 9.02 -7.98 -6.03
C ARG A 102 9.45 -7.26 -4.74
N ASP A 103 8.91 -6.08 -4.45
CA ASP A 103 9.32 -5.33 -3.25
C ASP A 103 8.23 -5.31 -2.16
N ARG A 104 8.60 -5.89 -1.00
CA ARG A 104 7.90 -5.92 0.31
C ARG A 104 6.47 -6.46 0.31
N VAL A 105 6.35 -7.74 0.64
CA VAL A 105 5.04 -8.39 0.75
C VAL A 105 4.53 -8.26 2.18
N SER A 106 3.59 -7.33 2.36
CA SER A 106 2.73 -7.28 3.54
C SER A 106 1.56 -8.22 3.29
N TYR A 107 1.31 -9.14 4.22
CA TYR A 107 0.25 -10.13 4.09
C TYR A 107 -0.80 -9.90 5.18
N PRO A 108 -2.06 -9.64 4.83
CA PRO A 108 -3.14 -9.69 5.82
C PRO A 108 -3.28 -11.13 6.31
N ALA A 109 -3.38 -11.31 7.62
CA ALA A 109 -3.59 -12.60 8.26
C ALA A 109 -4.61 -12.48 9.40
N GLN A 110 -5.15 -13.62 9.83
CA GLN A 110 -6.04 -13.69 10.98
C GLN A 110 -5.63 -14.86 11.86
N TRP A 111 -5.50 -14.61 13.17
CA TRP A 111 -5.22 -15.65 14.14
C TRP A 111 -6.14 -15.50 15.35
N ALA A 112 -6.79 -16.59 15.78
CA ALA A 112 -7.77 -16.61 16.87
C ALA A 112 -8.85 -15.50 16.76
N GLY A 113 -9.32 -15.22 15.54
CA GLY A 113 -10.30 -14.17 15.25
C GLY A 113 -9.73 -12.75 15.16
N ARG A 114 -8.48 -12.51 15.58
CA ARG A 114 -7.84 -11.20 15.52
C ARG A 114 -7.10 -11.00 14.18
N LYS A 115 -7.36 -9.88 13.52
CA LYS A 115 -6.65 -9.47 12.30
C LYS A 115 -5.22 -9.01 12.65
N ILE A 116 -4.25 -9.41 11.86
CA ILE A 116 -2.84 -8.98 11.98
C ILE A 116 -2.26 -8.77 10.57
N THR A 117 -1.34 -7.84 10.41
CA THR A 117 -0.60 -7.66 9.15
C THR A 117 0.81 -8.22 9.31
N LEU A 118 1.20 -9.20 8.50
CA LEU A 118 2.55 -9.77 8.52
C LEU A 118 3.45 -9.03 7.55
N VAL A 119 4.64 -8.63 7.99
CA VAL A 119 5.66 -8.03 7.13
C VAL A 119 6.86 -8.97 7.08
N ASP A 120 7.14 -9.59 5.92
CA ASP A 120 8.35 -10.41 5.72
C ASP A 120 9.51 -9.55 5.23
N THR A 121 10.69 -9.80 5.80
CA THR A 121 11.95 -9.16 5.42
C THR A 121 12.69 -9.89 4.29
N GLY A 122 12.15 -10.98 3.72
CA GLY A 122 12.90 -11.90 2.85
C GLY A 122 12.58 -11.91 1.35
N GLY A 123 13.63 -11.76 0.50
CA GLY A 123 13.70 -12.44 -0.81
C GLY A 123 14.29 -11.72 -2.03
N TRP A 124 15.48 -11.08 -1.98
CA TRP A 124 16.24 -10.75 -3.20
C TRP A 124 17.62 -11.40 -3.16
N ASP A 125 17.95 -12.14 -4.23
CA ASP A 125 19.27 -12.75 -4.46
C ASP A 125 20.40 -11.73 -4.24
N ILE A 126 21.36 -12.09 -3.39
CA ILE A 126 22.49 -11.22 -3.08
C ILE A 126 23.75 -11.76 -3.74
N ASP A 127 24.25 -11.00 -4.70
CA ASP A 127 25.64 -11.05 -5.14
C ASP A 127 26.61 -10.61 -4.03
N SER A 128 27.76 -11.28 -4.01
CA SER A 128 28.53 -11.70 -2.84
C SER A 128 29.43 -10.67 -2.11
N LYS A 129 29.04 -9.39 -1.98
CA LYS A 129 29.79 -8.45 -1.10
C LYS A 129 28.87 -7.52 -0.28
N GLY A 130 29.02 -7.54 1.05
CA GLY A 130 28.31 -6.62 1.98
C GLY A 130 26.92 -7.06 2.46
N ILE A 131 26.71 -8.37 2.67
CA ILE A 131 25.41 -9.00 2.98
C ILE A 131 24.85 -8.61 4.36
N ALA A 132 25.68 -8.53 5.41
CA ALA A 132 25.20 -8.38 6.78
C ALA A 132 24.57 -7.00 7.09
N SER A 133 25.14 -5.91 6.56
CA SER A 133 24.60 -4.55 6.74
C SER A 133 23.22 -4.42 6.09
N ARG A 134 23.08 -4.94 4.86
CA ARG A 134 21.84 -4.87 4.09
C ARG A 134 20.69 -5.64 4.75
N ILE A 135 20.97 -6.80 5.35
CA ILE A 135 19.97 -7.60 6.06
C ILE A 135 19.50 -6.87 7.33
N ALA A 136 20.41 -6.26 8.09
CA ALA A 136 20.05 -5.55 9.31
C ALA A 136 19.26 -4.26 9.03
N GLU A 137 19.52 -3.59 7.91
CA GLU A 137 18.79 -2.39 7.50
C GLU A 137 17.36 -2.72 7.02
N GLN A 138 17.18 -3.86 6.34
CA GLN A 138 15.84 -4.36 6.00
C GLN A 138 15.02 -4.71 7.24
N ALA A 139 15.70 -5.33 8.21
CA ALA A 139 15.12 -5.60 9.51
C ALA A 139 14.74 -4.30 10.23
N GLU A 140 15.57 -3.25 10.19
CA GLU A 140 15.31 -1.98 10.86
C GLU A 140 13.99 -1.34 10.39
N VAL A 141 13.71 -1.32 9.08
CA VAL A 141 12.45 -0.72 8.59
C VAL A 141 11.22 -1.57 8.79
N ALA A 142 11.33 -2.89 8.62
CA ALA A 142 10.22 -3.76 9.02
C ALA A 142 9.89 -3.56 10.50
N VAL A 143 10.91 -3.38 11.34
CA VAL A 143 10.73 -3.13 12.76
C VAL A 143 10.20 -1.73 13.02
N GLU A 144 10.59 -0.68 12.29
CA GLU A 144 10.03 0.68 12.43
C GLU A 144 8.53 0.74 12.16
N LEU A 145 8.02 -0.11 11.26
CA LEU A 145 6.63 -0.14 10.82
C LEU A 145 5.78 -1.20 11.55
N ALA A 146 6.39 -2.04 12.38
CA ALA A 146 5.68 -3.11 13.08
C ALA A 146 5.39 -2.80 14.55
N ASP A 147 4.22 -3.18 15.06
CA ASP A 147 3.87 -3.04 16.47
C ASP A 147 4.62 -4.06 17.34
N ALA A 148 4.95 -5.23 16.79
CA ALA A 148 5.79 -6.24 17.42
C ALA A 148 6.67 -6.96 16.40
N VAL A 149 7.67 -7.70 16.88
CA VAL A 149 8.65 -8.38 16.04
C VAL A 149 8.79 -9.84 16.45
N VAL A 150 8.86 -10.75 15.47
CA VAL A 150 9.33 -12.13 15.65
C VAL A 150 10.71 -12.25 15.03
N LEU A 151 11.73 -12.49 15.85
CA LEU A 151 13.07 -12.84 15.41
C LEU A 151 13.16 -14.35 15.19
N VAL A 152 13.31 -14.78 13.94
CA VAL A 152 13.44 -16.19 13.55
C VAL A 152 14.91 -16.57 13.44
N VAL A 153 15.33 -17.56 14.22
CA VAL A 153 16.69 -18.12 14.23
C VAL A 153 16.63 -19.63 13.96
N ASP A 154 17.56 -20.13 13.16
CA ASP A 154 17.67 -21.57 12.86
C ASP A 154 18.51 -22.30 13.90
N VAL A 155 17.88 -23.19 14.66
CA VAL A 155 18.52 -23.95 15.75
C VAL A 155 19.64 -24.87 15.29
N ARG A 156 19.60 -25.35 14.04
CA ARG A 156 20.60 -26.29 13.50
C ARG A 156 21.93 -25.62 13.18
N THR A 157 21.86 -24.34 12.83
CA THR A 157 23.08 -23.55 12.56
C THR A 157 23.61 -22.90 13.83
N GLY A 158 22.75 -22.67 14.82
CA GLY A 158 23.08 -21.89 16.01
C GLY A 158 23.17 -20.39 15.73
N VAL A 159 23.62 -19.63 16.74
CA VAL A 159 23.78 -18.18 16.68
C VAL A 159 24.91 -17.78 15.74
N THR A 160 24.65 -16.89 14.80
CA THR A 160 25.66 -16.32 13.89
C THR A 160 25.90 -14.83 14.16
N ALA A 161 27.01 -14.29 13.64
CA ALA A 161 27.31 -12.86 13.72
C ALA A 161 26.21 -11.97 13.07
N THR A 162 25.47 -12.49 12.09
CA THR A 162 24.32 -11.79 11.49
C THR A 162 23.16 -11.72 12.47
N ASP A 163 22.89 -12.80 13.20
CA ASP A 163 21.84 -12.83 14.23
C ASP A 163 22.19 -11.85 15.37
N GLU A 164 23.44 -11.84 15.83
CA GLU A 164 23.92 -10.87 16.83
C GLU A 164 23.80 -9.41 16.36
N HIS A 165 23.98 -9.16 15.06
CA HIS A 165 23.81 -7.81 14.51
C HIS A 165 22.34 -7.37 14.52
N ILE A 166 21.43 -8.26 14.09
CA ILE A 166 19.98 -8.03 14.14
C ILE A 166 19.54 -7.81 15.60
N VAL A 167 20.01 -8.64 16.53
CA VAL A 167 19.72 -8.50 17.97
C VAL A 167 20.18 -7.15 18.51
N ARG A 168 21.38 -6.68 18.15
CA ARG A 168 21.86 -5.34 18.56
C ARG A 168 20.97 -4.22 18.04
N MET A 169 20.41 -4.34 16.84
CA MET A 169 19.44 -3.38 16.30
C MET A 169 18.13 -3.46 17.07
N LEU A 170 17.56 -4.66 17.24
CA LEU A 170 16.29 -4.88 17.93
C LEU A 170 16.29 -4.35 19.37
N ARG A 171 17.41 -4.53 20.10
CA ARG A 171 17.59 -4.00 21.47
C ARG A 171 17.53 -2.47 21.58
N ARG A 172 17.77 -1.74 20.49
CA ARG A 172 17.66 -0.26 20.48
C ARG A 172 16.22 0.20 20.34
N THR A 173 15.36 -0.67 19.83
CA THR A 173 13.93 -0.41 19.66
C THR A 173 13.21 -0.60 21.01
N LYS A 174 12.08 0.08 21.18
CA LYS A 174 11.21 -0.09 22.37
C LYS A 174 10.10 -1.12 22.14
N LYS A 175 10.13 -1.81 20.99
CA LYS A 175 9.06 -2.68 20.52
C LYS A 175 9.20 -4.06 21.14
N PRO A 176 8.09 -4.74 21.46
CA PRO A 176 8.15 -6.10 21.97
C PRO A 176 8.68 -7.05 20.89
N VAL A 177 9.58 -7.95 21.29
CA VAL A 177 10.22 -8.92 20.40
C VAL A 177 10.09 -10.32 20.99
N LEU A 178 9.65 -11.28 20.18
CA LEU A 178 9.68 -12.71 20.50
C LEU A 178 10.73 -13.44 19.67
N LEU A 179 11.36 -14.44 20.27
CA LEU A 179 12.40 -15.24 19.63
C LEU A 179 11.83 -16.59 19.19
N ALA A 180 11.75 -16.80 17.88
CA ALA A 180 11.33 -18.06 17.28
C ALA A 180 12.55 -18.93 16.93
N ALA A 181 12.73 -20.02 17.66
CA ALA A 181 13.75 -21.03 17.44
C ALA A 181 13.24 -22.05 16.41
N ASN A 182 13.51 -21.81 15.13
CA ASN A 182 12.94 -22.55 14.00
C ASN A 182 13.78 -23.78 13.60
N LYS A 183 13.12 -24.74 12.93
CA LYS A 183 13.65 -26.06 12.49
C LYS A 183 13.87 -27.07 13.63
N VAL A 184 13.06 -26.97 14.69
CA VAL A 184 13.03 -27.96 15.77
C VAL A 184 12.18 -29.16 15.34
N ASP A 185 12.84 -30.19 14.79
CA ASP A 185 12.17 -31.40 14.27
C ASP A 185 12.49 -32.65 15.12
N SER A 186 13.32 -32.52 16.15
CA SER A 186 13.76 -33.61 17.03
C SER A 186 14.09 -33.13 18.45
N ASP A 187 14.13 -34.04 19.43
CA ASP A 187 14.52 -33.74 20.81
C ASP A 187 15.93 -33.14 20.92
N LYS A 188 16.82 -33.51 20.01
CA LYS A 188 18.16 -32.92 19.91
C LYS A 188 18.10 -31.46 19.50
N ASP A 189 17.25 -31.12 18.53
CA ASP A 189 17.06 -29.72 18.10
C ASP A 189 16.43 -28.87 19.22
N LEU A 190 15.56 -29.48 20.02
CA LEU A 190 14.96 -28.82 21.20
C LEU A 190 16.02 -28.46 22.25
N LEU A 191 17.00 -29.33 22.49
CA LEU A 191 18.14 -29.02 23.36
C LEU A 191 19.00 -27.89 22.78
N SER A 192 19.23 -27.87 21.46
CA SER A 192 19.97 -26.79 20.80
C SER A 192 19.25 -25.44 20.84
N ALA A 193 17.92 -25.42 20.90
CA ALA A 193 17.16 -24.18 21.09
C ALA A 193 17.51 -23.48 22.42
N ALA A 194 17.92 -24.24 23.45
CA ALA A 194 18.32 -23.67 24.74
C ALA A 194 19.57 -22.78 24.64
N GLU A 195 20.44 -22.99 23.64
CA GLU A 195 21.63 -22.15 23.43
C GLU A 195 21.25 -20.70 23.04
N LEU A 196 20.06 -20.50 22.47
CA LEU A 196 19.58 -19.20 22.02
C LEU A 196 19.24 -18.24 23.16
N TRP A 197 19.13 -18.72 24.40
CA TRP A 197 19.04 -17.85 25.59
C TRP A 197 20.22 -16.88 25.69
N SER A 198 21.38 -17.25 25.15
CA SER A 198 22.58 -16.39 25.08
C SER A 198 22.36 -15.08 24.30
N LEU A 199 21.37 -15.04 23.40
CA LEU A 199 21.00 -13.82 22.67
C LEU A 199 20.35 -12.76 23.57
N GLY A 200 19.88 -13.13 24.76
CA GLY A 200 19.25 -12.21 25.71
C GLY A 200 18.01 -11.51 25.14
N MET A 201 17.20 -12.24 24.38
CA MET A 201 15.96 -11.75 23.74
C MET A 201 14.70 -12.36 24.38
N GLY A 202 14.80 -12.89 25.60
CA GLY A 202 13.73 -13.64 26.27
C GLY A 202 13.76 -15.14 25.99
N GLU A 203 12.67 -15.82 26.30
CA GLU A 203 12.50 -17.26 26.10
C GLU A 203 12.48 -17.60 24.60
N PRO A 204 13.35 -18.52 24.12
CA PRO A 204 13.27 -19.03 22.76
C PRO A 204 12.06 -19.98 22.63
N HIS A 205 11.16 -19.67 21.71
CA HIS A 205 10.00 -20.50 21.39
C HIS A 205 10.35 -21.51 20.30
N PRO A 206 10.43 -22.82 20.60
CA PRO A 206 10.78 -23.84 19.62
C PRO A 206 9.63 -24.05 18.62
N ILE A 207 9.93 -23.88 17.33
CA ILE A 207 8.97 -24.09 16.25
C ILE A 207 9.57 -24.93 15.12
N SER A 208 8.68 -25.57 14.38
CA SER A 208 8.96 -26.09 13.04
C SER A 208 8.00 -25.46 12.05
N ALA A 209 8.42 -24.39 11.38
CA ALA A 209 7.58 -23.73 10.38
C ALA A 209 7.17 -24.69 9.23
N MET A 210 8.07 -25.62 8.86
CA MET A 210 7.85 -26.60 7.80
C MET A 210 6.83 -27.68 8.19
N HIS A 211 6.76 -28.07 9.46
CA HIS A 211 5.84 -29.13 9.91
C HIS A 211 4.63 -28.60 10.69
N GLY A 212 4.67 -27.35 11.16
CA GLY A 212 3.61 -26.65 11.88
C GLY A 212 3.73 -26.70 13.41
N ASN A 213 4.63 -27.52 13.96
CA ASN A 213 4.78 -27.69 15.41
C ASN A 213 5.21 -26.39 16.10
N GLY A 214 4.57 -26.07 17.23
CA GLY A 214 4.88 -24.89 18.07
C GLY A 214 4.49 -23.53 17.45
N VAL A 215 4.02 -23.49 16.20
CA VAL A 215 3.64 -22.23 15.53
C VAL A 215 2.40 -21.61 16.17
N ALA A 216 1.40 -22.44 16.50
CA ALA A 216 0.18 -21.97 17.18
C ALA A 216 0.50 -21.35 18.55
N ASP A 217 1.29 -22.06 19.36
CA ASP A 217 1.69 -21.59 20.70
C ASP A 217 2.46 -20.26 20.63
N LEU A 218 3.38 -20.13 19.66
CA LEU A 218 4.10 -18.88 19.43
C LEU A 218 3.14 -17.74 19.01
N LEU A 219 2.17 -18.01 18.14
CA LEU A 219 1.20 -16.98 17.72
C LEU A 219 0.29 -16.53 18.87
N ASP A 220 -0.05 -17.43 19.79
CA ASP A 220 -0.80 -17.07 20.99
C ASP A 220 0.02 -16.14 21.91
N GLU A 221 1.32 -16.36 22.05
CA GLU A 221 2.22 -15.42 22.75
C GLU A 221 2.35 -14.08 22.00
N VAL A 222 2.41 -14.12 20.66
CA VAL A 222 2.42 -12.90 19.82
C VAL A 222 1.16 -12.06 20.07
N LEU A 223 -0.02 -12.68 20.17
CA LEU A 223 -1.26 -11.94 20.42
C LEU A 223 -1.26 -11.23 21.78
N LYS A 224 -0.56 -11.76 22.80
CA LYS A 224 -0.45 -11.12 24.12
C LYS A 224 0.39 -9.84 24.10
N ILE A 225 1.36 -9.75 23.21
CA ILE A 225 2.27 -8.59 23.11
C ILE A 225 1.84 -7.59 22.04
N LEU A 226 1.07 -8.02 21.03
CA LEU A 226 0.53 -7.13 20.03
C LEU A 226 -0.62 -6.32 20.63
N PRO A 227 -0.69 -5.01 20.37
CA PRO A 227 -1.84 -4.21 20.75
C PRO A 227 -3.11 -4.67 20.01
N GLU A 228 -4.29 -4.35 20.55
CA GLU A 228 -5.57 -4.69 19.90
C GLU A 228 -5.74 -4.00 18.54
N GLN A 229 -5.14 -2.81 18.39
CA GLN A 229 -5.06 -2.02 17.17
C GLN A 229 -3.63 -1.50 17.03
N SER A 230 -3.14 -1.31 15.80
CA SER A 230 -1.78 -0.83 15.56
C SER A 230 -1.53 0.50 16.26
N GLN A 231 -0.47 0.60 17.07
CA GLN A 231 -0.05 1.85 17.71
C GLN A 231 0.69 2.77 16.73
N ILE A 232 1.26 2.19 15.67
CA ILE A 232 1.93 2.93 14.59
C ILE A 232 0.92 3.61 13.70
N ASP A 233 -0.16 2.89 13.36
CA ASP A 233 -1.26 3.50 12.62
C ASP A 233 -2.24 4.26 13.55
N GLN A 234 -2.31 4.03 14.87
CA GLN A 234 -3.05 4.91 15.79
C GLN A 234 -2.37 6.27 16.00
N ALA A 235 -1.06 6.40 15.74
CA ALA A 235 -0.40 7.71 15.63
C ALA A 235 -0.86 8.50 14.38
N MET A 236 -1.66 7.88 13.51
CA MET A 236 -2.50 8.54 12.51
C MET A 236 -3.79 9.03 13.18
N GLU A 237 -3.73 10.12 13.95
CA GLU A 237 -4.93 10.75 14.52
C GLU A 237 -6.05 10.82 13.48
N ARG A 238 -7.23 10.25 13.81
CA ARG A 238 -8.45 10.49 13.04
C ARG A 238 -8.82 11.96 13.23
N GLY A 239 -8.61 12.75 12.19
CA GLY A 239 -8.75 14.21 12.24
C GLY A 239 -7.41 14.91 12.41
N GLY A 240 -7.27 16.07 11.76
CA GLY A 240 -6.05 16.87 11.72
C GLY A 240 -5.58 17.17 10.29
N PRO A 241 -4.45 17.87 10.13
CA PRO A 241 -3.88 18.22 8.83
C PRO A 241 -3.56 16.99 7.98
N ARG A 242 -3.99 16.99 6.71
CA ARG A 242 -3.75 15.88 5.76
C ARG A 242 -2.25 15.67 5.53
N ARG A 243 -1.85 14.41 5.35
CA ARG A 243 -0.44 14.00 5.37
C ARG A 243 0.13 13.85 3.98
N VAL A 244 1.20 14.59 3.72
CA VAL A 244 1.80 14.74 2.39
C VAL A 244 3.25 14.25 2.41
N ALA A 245 3.57 13.29 1.55
CA ALA A 245 4.96 12.95 1.25
C ALA A 245 5.45 13.79 0.07
N LEU A 246 6.58 14.48 0.21
CA LEU A 246 7.25 15.18 -0.90
C LEU A 246 8.42 14.33 -1.41
N VAL A 247 8.24 13.68 -2.56
CA VAL A 247 9.19 12.71 -3.12
C VAL A 247 9.72 13.16 -4.48
N GLY A 248 10.82 12.58 -4.94
CA GLY A 248 11.47 12.94 -6.21
C GLY A 248 12.98 12.73 -6.15
N ARG A 249 13.65 12.75 -7.32
CA ARG A 249 15.11 12.58 -7.42
C ARG A 249 15.89 13.65 -6.65
N PRO A 250 17.17 13.42 -6.31
CA PRO A 250 18.03 14.49 -5.80
C PRO A 250 17.99 15.75 -6.69
N ASN A 251 18.12 16.93 -6.10
CA ASN A 251 18.24 18.24 -6.79
C ASN A 251 17.06 18.74 -7.64
N VAL A 252 15.96 17.99 -7.77
CA VAL A 252 14.71 18.43 -8.45
C VAL A 252 13.99 19.61 -7.78
N GLY A 253 14.48 20.08 -6.62
CA GLY A 253 13.96 21.27 -5.93
C GLY A 253 13.02 21.01 -4.75
N LYS A 254 13.00 19.79 -4.18
CA LYS A 254 12.19 19.46 -2.99
C LYS A 254 12.44 20.40 -1.81
N SER A 255 13.71 20.65 -1.47
CA SER A 255 14.08 21.52 -0.35
C SER A 255 13.70 22.98 -0.62
N SER A 256 13.85 23.44 -1.86
CA SER A 256 13.40 24.77 -2.27
C SER A 256 11.89 24.90 -2.12
N LEU A 257 11.13 23.88 -2.53
CA LEU A 257 9.68 23.86 -2.40
C LEU A 257 9.25 23.89 -0.94
N LEU A 258 9.79 23.00 -0.10
CA LEU A 258 9.51 22.97 1.33
C LEU A 258 9.82 24.31 2.01
N ASN A 259 11.01 24.87 1.75
CA ASN A 259 11.39 26.18 2.31
C ASN A 259 10.44 27.29 1.85
N LYS A 260 9.97 27.23 0.59
CA LYS A 260 9.02 28.21 0.06
C LYS A 260 7.66 28.11 0.73
N ILE A 261 7.13 26.90 0.89
CA ILE A 261 5.83 26.64 1.53
C ILE A 261 5.91 27.04 3.02
N VAL A 262 6.98 26.66 3.73
CA VAL A 262 7.21 27.02 5.15
C VAL A 262 7.43 28.52 5.35
N GLY A 263 8.08 29.19 4.40
CA GLY A 263 8.40 30.61 4.48
C GLY A 263 7.19 31.53 4.36
N HIS A 264 6.03 31.05 3.89
CA HIS A 264 4.87 31.90 3.63
C HIS A 264 4.01 32.19 4.86
N LYS A 265 3.86 31.28 5.84
CA LYS A 265 3.16 31.56 7.11
C LYS A 265 3.60 30.59 8.22
N ARG A 266 4.22 31.10 9.28
CA ARG A 266 4.36 30.38 10.55
C ARG A 266 3.02 30.44 11.29
N VAL A 267 2.39 29.31 11.54
CA VAL A 267 1.37 29.18 12.59
C VAL A 267 1.93 28.24 13.68
N VAL A 268 1.94 28.81 14.88
CA VAL A 268 2.35 28.33 16.20
C VAL A 268 2.48 26.81 16.33
N VAL A 269 3.67 26.35 16.71
CA VAL A 269 3.88 25.02 17.31
C VAL A 269 3.24 25.09 18.69
N ASP A 270 2.15 24.35 18.92
CA ASP A 270 1.72 24.12 20.29
C ASP A 270 2.73 23.14 20.90
N ASN A 271 3.61 23.68 21.75
CA ASN A 271 4.56 22.90 22.52
C ASN A 271 3.81 22.33 23.74
N GLU A 272 2.80 21.49 23.54
CA GLU A 272 2.31 20.65 24.63
C GLU A 272 3.13 19.36 24.70
N ALA A 273 3.76 19.24 25.86
CA ALA A 273 4.79 18.28 26.20
C ALA A 273 4.36 16.83 25.97
N GLY A 274 5.15 16.08 25.19
CA GLY A 274 5.34 14.66 25.47
C GLY A 274 5.43 13.69 24.30
N THR A 275 6.33 13.85 23.33
CA THR A 275 6.83 12.68 22.56
C THR A 275 8.29 12.86 22.15
N THR A 276 9.20 12.31 22.95
CA THR A 276 10.53 11.95 22.46
C THR A 276 10.43 10.74 21.53
N ARG A 277 10.84 10.96 20.28
CA ARG A 277 11.22 9.99 19.22
C ARG A 277 10.18 9.77 18.10
N ASP A 278 10.00 10.76 17.24
CA ASP A 278 9.63 10.51 15.82
C ASP A 278 10.32 11.58 14.94
N PRO A 279 10.85 11.23 13.76
CA PRO A 279 11.63 12.15 12.96
C PRO A 279 10.75 13.21 12.25
N VAL A 280 10.76 14.44 12.78
CA VAL A 280 10.72 15.73 12.03
C VAL A 280 9.67 15.86 10.90
N ASP A 281 8.39 15.62 11.20
CA ASP A 281 7.29 16.05 10.33
C ASP A 281 7.05 17.57 10.51
N GLU A 282 6.63 18.28 9.46
CA GLU A 282 6.38 19.73 9.51
C GLU A 282 4.91 20.05 9.20
N LEU A 283 4.29 20.85 10.07
CA LEU A 283 2.97 21.43 9.82
C LEU A 283 3.12 22.72 9.03
N VAL A 284 2.41 22.82 7.90
CA VAL A 284 2.51 23.96 6.99
C VAL A 284 1.13 24.44 6.54
N GLU A 285 0.91 25.75 6.51
CA GLU A 285 -0.29 26.35 5.91
C GLU A 285 -0.04 26.58 4.41
N LEU A 286 -0.83 25.94 3.56
CA LEU A 286 -0.78 26.09 2.11
C LEU A 286 -2.20 26.21 1.55
N GLY A 287 -2.45 27.27 0.76
CA GLY A 287 -3.78 27.57 0.21
C GLY A 287 -4.86 27.79 1.27
N GLY A 288 -4.48 28.27 2.46
CA GLY A 288 -5.41 28.51 3.58
C GLY A 288 -5.82 27.25 4.36
N ARG A 289 -5.23 26.09 4.08
CA ARG A 289 -5.41 24.85 4.83
C ARG A 289 -4.09 24.38 5.45
N GLN A 290 -4.17 23.67 6.56
CA GLN A 290 -3.01 23.06 7.20
C GLN A 290 -2.73 21.68 6.61
N TRP A 291 -1.45 21.40 6.37
CA TRP A 291 -0.93 20.15 5.83
C TRP A 291 0.22 19.66 6.71
N ARG A 292 0.34 18.34 6.89
CA ARG A 292 1.47 17.71 7.60
C ARG A 292 2.39 17.07 6.58
N PHE A 293 3.56 17.67 6.34
CA PHE A 293 4.58 17.11 5.46
C PHE A 293 5.43 16.09 6.23
N ILE A 294 5.51 14.87 5.71
CA ILE A 294 6.17 13.74 6.36
C ILE A 294 7.67 13.68 6.00
N ASP A 295 8.52 13.36 6.98
CA ASP A 295 9.99 13.16 6.85
C ASP A 295 10.74 14.32 6.16
N THR A 296 10.48 15.55 6.62
CA THR A 296 11.10 16.76 6.04
C THR A 296 12.59 16.91 6.39
N ALA A 297 13.06 16.26 7.47
CA ALA A 297 14.47 16.28 7.86
C ALA A 297 15.39 15.64 6.81
N GLY A 298 14.92 14.60 6.11
CA GLY A 298 15.65 14.00 4.99
C GLY A 298 15.85 14.98 3.83
N ILE A 299 14.85 15.83 3.58
CA ILE A 299 14.88 16.85 2.52
C ILE A 299 15.80 18.01 2.90
N ARG A 300 15.85 18.43 4.17
CA ARG A 300 16.74 19.50 4.64
C ARG A 300 18.22 19.05 4.76
N LYS A 301 18.51 17.82 5.20
CA LYS A 301 19.90 17.34 5.34
C LYS A 301 20.63 17.18 4.00
N ARG A 302 19.93 16.81 2.92
CA ARG A 302 20.53 16.70 1.56
C ARG A 302 21.01 18.03 0.98
N SER A 303 20.55 19.18 1.51
CA SER A 303 21.04 20.51 1.10
C SER A 303 22.45 20.81 1.62
N LYS A 304 22.96 20.10 2.63
CA LYS A 304 24.25 20.41 3.26
C LYS A 304 25.32 19.34 3.09
N ASN A 305 24.99 18.06 2.93
CA ASN A 305 25.96 16.98 2.69
C ASN A 305 25.36 15.91 1.76
N ALA A 306 25.89 15.80 0.54
CA ALA A 306 25.41 14.89 -0.51
C ALA A 306 26.01 13.47 -0.44
N SER A 307 26.60 13.07 0.70
CA SER A 307 27.27 11.77 0.85
C SER A 307 26.55 10.89 1.89
N GLY A 308 25.32 10.50 1.59
CA GLY A 308 24.66 9.35 2.21
C GLY A 308 24.38 8.33 1.12
N SER A 309 24.54 7.04 1.40
CA SER A 309 24.32 5.99 0.40
C SER A 309 22.91 6.12 -0.22
N GLU A 310 22.81 5.87 -1.52
CA GLU A 310 21.53 5.83 -2.27
C GLU A 310 20.50 4.88 -1.62
N PHE A 311 21.00 3.92 -0.86
CA PHE A 311 20.23 2.99 -0.05
C PHE A 311 19.48 3.65 1.13
N TYR A 312 20.10 4.54 1.91
CA TYR A 312 19.39 5.26 3.00
C TYR A 312 18.36 6.26 2.45
N ALA A 313 18.49 6.64 1.18
CA ALA A 313 17.57 7.53 0.49
C ALA A 313 16.26 6.84 0.11
N SER A 314 16.32 5.59 -0.40
CA SER A 314 15.12 4.83 -0.79
C SER A 314 14.30 4.38 0.41
N LEU A 315 14.98 3.93 1.47
CA LEU A 315 14.38 3.42 2.70
C LEU A 315 13.50 4.46 3.43
N ARG A 316 14.02 5.69 3.53
CA ARG A 316 13.27 6.83 4.08
C ARG A 316 12.09 7.23 3.20
N THR A 317 12.27 7.22 1.88
CA THR A 317 11.19 7.53 0.94
C THR A 317 10.02 6.58 1.12
N GLN A 318 10.30 5.29 1.34
CA GLN A 318 9.23 4.30 1.55
C GLN A 318 8.48 4.50 2.86
N THR A 319 9.22 4.71 3.95
CA THR A 319 8.63 5.01 5.27
C THR A 319 7.77 6.27 5.23
N ALA A 320 8.21 7.30 4.50
CA ALA A 320 7.44 8.52 4.29
C ALA A 320 6.15 8.28 3.50
N LEU A 321 6.19 7.42 2.47
CA LEU A 321 5.01 7.06 1.69
C LEU A 321 3.98 6.29 2.53
N GLU A 322 4.42 5.32 3.32
CA GLU A 322 3.54 4.51 4.19
C GLU A 322 2.81 5.35 5.25
N ARG A 323 3.45 6.43 5.72
CA ARG A 323 2.86 7.38 6.70
C ARG A 323 2.04 8.51 6.06
N SER A 324 2.07 8.64 4.74
CA SER A 324 1.37 9.71 3.99
C SER A 324 0.01 9.25 3.46
N GLU A 325 -0.86 10.19 3.08
CA GLU A 325 -2.12 9.90 2.39
C GLU A 325 -1.99 10.20 0.89
N VAL A 326 -1.29 11.31 0.58
CA VAL A 326 -0.97 11.74 -0.77
C VAL A 326 0.53 11.99 -0.90
N ALA A 327 1.09 11.60 -2.04
CA ALA A 327 2.46 11.90 -2.40
C ALA A 327 2.50 12.91 -3.54
N VAL A 328 3.28 13.98 -3.35
CA VAL A 328 3.65 14.92 -4.40
C VAL A 328 4.99 14.49 -4.96
N VAL A 329 4.99 13.94 -6.18
CA VAL A 329 6.21 13.58 -6.92
C VAL A 329 6.70 14.81 -7.66
N LEU A 330 7.84 15.34 -7.23
CA LEU A 330 8.47 16.51 -7.82
C LEU A 330 9.46 16.10 -8.92
N LEU A 331 9.21 16.58 -10.13
CA LEU A 331 10.05 16.35 -11.31
C LEU A 331 10.66 17.67 -11.79
N GLU A 332 11.88 17.62 -12.32
CA GLU A 332 12.51 18.80 -12.92
C GLU A 332 12.11 18.92 -14.39
N ALA A 333 11.35 19.96 -14.73
CA ALA A 333 10.79 20.10 -16.08
C ALA A 333 11.86 20.36 -17.16
N SER A 334 12.99 20.96 -16.79
CA SER A 334 14.13 21.23 -17.67
C SER A 334 14.94 19.99 -18.03
N GLU A 335 14.77 18.89 -17.30
CA GLU A 335 15.44 17.60 -17.56
C GLU A 335 14.50 16.59 -18.20
N VAL A 336 15.05 15.63 -18.93
CA VAL A 336 14.31 14.48 -19.47
C VAL A 336 13.78 13.62 -18.32
N ILE A 337 12.54 13.13 -18.44
CA ILE A 337 11.96 12.19 -17.47
C ILE A 337 12.83 10.92 -17.44
N SER A 338 13.39 10.61 -16.26
CA SER A 338 14.33 9.51 -16.09
C SER A 338 13.66 8.23 -15.57
N ASP A 339 14.32 7.09 -15.73
CA ASP A 339 13.87 5.81 -15.14
C ASP A 339 13.71 5.89 -13.61
N GLN A 340 14.53 6.71 -12.95
CA GLN A 340 14.44 6.89 -11.51
C GLN A 340 13.20 7.72 -11.12
N ASP A 341 12.74 8.65 -11.97
CA ASP A 341 11.44 9.33 -11.78
C ASP A 341 10.30 8.32 -11.87
N MET A 342 10.33 7.46 -12.88
CA MET A 342 9.33 6.40 -13.07
C MET A 342 9.31 5.40 -11.91
N LYS A 343 10.48 5.06 -11.36
CA LYS A 343 10.59 4.20 -10.17
C LYS A 343 9.95 4.85 -8.94
N ILE A 344 10.16 6.16 -8.73
CA ILE A 344 9.55 6.87 -7.60
C ILE A 344 8.02 6.90 -7.75
N ILE A 345 7.50 7.17 -8.95
CA ILE A 345 6.07 7.14 -9.24
C ILE A 345 5.49 5.75 -8.95
N ARG A 346 6.17 4.68 -9.41
CA ARG A 346 5.74 3.30 -9.15
C ARG A 346 5.66 3.01 -7.65
N ASN A 347 6.67 3.43 -6.88
CA ASN A 347 6.64 3.24 -5.42
C ASN A 347 5.44 3.93 -4.74
N VAL A 348 4.96 5.07 -5.26
CA VAL A 348 3.75 5.74 -4.75
C VAL A 348 2.51 4.88 -5.03
N ILE A 349 2.40 4.37 -6.27
CA ILE A 349 1.29 3.51 -6.71
C ILE A 349 1.27 2.22 -5.90
N ASP A 350 2.42 1.56 -5.74
CA ASP A 350 2.56 0.31 -4.99
C ASP A 350 2.26 0.51 -3.50
N ALA A 351 2.56 1.71 -2.95
CA ALA A 351 2.18 2.09 -1.59
C ALA A 351 0.70 2.44 -1.44
N GLY A 352 -0.07 2.45 -2.53
CA GLY A 352 -1.50 2.72 -2.55
C GLY A 352 -1.86 4.15 -2.15
N ARG A 353 -1.00 5.14 -2.40
CA ARG A 353 -1.22 6.54 -1.99
C ARG A 353 -1.76 7.38 -3.13
N GLY A 354 -2.48 8.45 -2.78
CA GLY A 354 -2.83 9.49 -3.75
C GLY A 354 -1.56 10.04 -4.42
N LEU A 355 -1.63 10.38 -5.70
CA LEU A 355 -0.49 10.79 -6.49
C LEU A 355 -0.77 12.13 -7.18
N VAL A 356 0.09 13.11 -6.91
CA VAL A 356 0.16 14.37 -7.65
C VAL A 356 1.55 14.50 -8.26
N VAL A 357 1.62 14.78 -9.57
CA VAL A 357 2.89 15.00 -10.28
C VAL A 357 3.12 16.49 -10.45
N ALA A 358 4.20 16.99 -9.87
CA ALA A 358 4.55 18.41 -9.90
C ALA A 358 5.81 18.65 -10.74
N PHE A 359 5.67 19.35 -11.87
CA PHE A 359 6.77 19.77 -12.73
C PHE A 359 7.35 21.09 -12.22
N ASN A 360 8.51 21.01 -11.56
CA ASN A 360 9.22 22.13 -10.97
C ASN A 360 10.22 22.77 -11.97
N LYS A 361 10.66 23.99 -11.64
CA LYS A 361 11.53 24.84 -12.48
C LYS A 361 10.89 25.18 -13.83
N TRP A 362 9.56 25.28 -13.85
CA TRP A 362 8.79 25.58 -15.06
C TRP A 362 9.18 26.93 -15.71
N ASP A 363 9.70 27.86 -14.91
CA ASP A 363 10.21 29.16 -15.34
C ASP A 363 11.47 29.09 -16.21
N LEU A 364 12.20 27.96 -16.19
CA LEU A 364 13.41 27.76 -17.00
C LEU A 364 13.12 27.22 -18.40
N LEU A 365 11.87 26.92 -18.74
CA LEU A 365 11.51 26.26 -19.99
C LEU A 365 11.39 27.22 -21.17
N ASP A 366 12.12 26.91 -22.24
CA ASP A 366 11.89 27.43 -23.59
C ASP A 366 10.79 26.63 -24.34
N ASP A 367 10.40 27.11 -25.52
CA ASP A 367 9.31 26.51 -26.29
C ASP A 367 9.67 25.11 -26.82
N GLU A 368 10.94 24.88 -27.16
CA GLU A 368 11.43 23.57 -27.62
C GLU A 368 11.38 22.52 -26.50
N ARG A 369 11.87 22.85 -25.31
CA ARG A 369 11.81 21.94 -24.16
C ARG A 369 10.37 21.65 -23.75
N ARG A 370 9.47 22.65 -23.77
CA ARG A 370 8.03 22.41 -23.48
C ARG A 370 7.43 21.41 -24.45
N TRP A 371 7.69 21.56 -25.74
CA TRP A 371 7.18 20.63 -26.75
C TRP A 371 7.72 19.21 -26.56
N ASN A 372 9.03 19.08 -26.29
CA ASN A 372 9.65 17.79 -26.01
C ASN A 372 9.09 17.13 -24.73
N LEU A 373 8.87 17.92 -23.66
CA LEU A 373 8.33 17.44 -22.41
C LEU A 373 6.90 16.89 -22.57
N GLU A 374 6.02 17.55 -23.33
CA GLU A 374 4.66 17.03 -23.56
C GLU A 374 4.69 15.66 -24.29
N ARG A 375 5.62 15.46 -25.23
CA ARG A 375 5.81 14.18 -25.90
C ARG A 375 6.36 13.09 -24.97
N GLU A 376 7.28 13.48 -24.07
CA GLU A 376 7.76 12.58 -23.01
C GLU A 376 6.61 12.16 -22.10
N ILE A 377 5.77 13.10 -21.67
CA ILE A 377 4.60 12.81 -20.82
C ILE A 377 3.64 11.87 -21.53
N GLU A 378 3.31 12.12 -22.80
CA GLU A 378 2.40 11.26 -23.55
C GLU A 378 2.90 9.81 -23.65
N ARG A 379 4.23 9.63 -23.79
CA ARG A 379 4.89 8.33 -23.90
C ARG A 379 5.04 7.63 -22.54
N GLU A 380 5.57 8.31 -21.54
CA GLU A 380 5.95 7.70 -20.26
C GLU A 380 4.76 7.59 -19.28
N PHE A 381 3.85 8.57 -19.29
CA PHE A 381 2.78 8.68 -18.28
C PHE A 381 1.45 8.06 -18.70
N GLY A 382 1.44 7.25 -19.76
CA GLY A 382 0.22 6.58 -20.24
C GLY A 382 -0.55 5.81 -19.16
N HIS A 383 0.17 5.22 -18.19
CA HIS A 383 -0.40 4.45 -17.08
C HIS A 383 -0.79 5.28 -15.85
N ILE A 384 -0.43 6.57 -15.82
CA ILE A 384 -0.75 7.52 -14.73
C ILE A 384 -1.48 8.76 -15.22
N ARG A 385 -2.15 8.69 -16.38
CA ARG A 385 -2.92 9.84 -16.92
C ARG A 385 -3.98 10.36 -15.96
N TRP A 386 -4.42 9.53 -15.02
CA TRP A 386 -5.34 9.86 -13.95
C TRP A 386 -4.71 10.72 -12.84
N ALA A 387 -3.38 10.88 -12.76
CA ALA A 387 -2.74 11.67 -11.73
C ALA A 387 -2.74 13.18 -12.08
N PRO A 388 -3.22 14.07 -11.20
CA PRO A 388 -3.15 15.51 -11.39
C PRO A 388 -1.72 15.99 -11.67
N ARG A 389 -1.58 16.87 -12.67
CA ARG A 389 -0.31 17.49 -13.06
C ARG A 389 -0.30 18.97 -12.69
N VAL A 390 0.73 19.41 -11.99
CA VAL A 390 0.88 20.81 -11.58
C VAL A 390 2.24 21.35 -12.01
N ASN A 391 2.23 22.47 -12.74
CA ASN A 391 3.44 23.14 -13.19
C ASN A 391 3.79 24.28 -12.24
N ILE A 392 4.95 24.20 -11.59
CA ILE A 392 5.36 25.11 -10.52
C ILE A 392 6.80 25.62 -10.70
N SER A 393 7.13 26.67 -9.94
CA SER A 393 8.51 27.09 -9.71
C SER A 393 8.72 27.29 -8.22
N ALA A 394 9.41 26.36 -7.59
CA ALA A 394 9.68 26.37 -6.14
C ALA A 394 10.47 27.60 -5.70
N GLU A 395 11.39 28.10 -6.54
CA GLU A 395 12.24 29.24 -6.23
C GLU A 395 11.44 30.54 -6.20
N SER A 396 10.71 30.83 -7.29
CA SER A 396 9.86 32.02 -7.37
C SER A 396 8.61 31.91 -6.48
N GLY A 397 8.09 30.69 -6.29
CA GLY A 397 6.80 30.40 -5.65
C GLY A 397 5.63 30.35 -6.63
N ARG A 398 5.88 30.47 -7.93
CA ARG A 398 4.83 30.47 -8.96
C ARG A 398 4.02 29.17 -8.90
N HIS A 399 2.70 29.30 -8.80
CA HIS A 399 1.72 28.22 -8.86
C HIS A 399 1.84 27.15 -7.77
N VAL A 400 2.61 27.40 -6.71
CA VAL A 400 2.75 26.44 -5.60
C VAL A 400 1.39 26.20 -4.91
N GLU A 401 0.52 27.21 -4.89
CA GLU A 401 -0.85 27.13 -4.40
C GLU A 401 -1.73 26.15 -5.19
N ARG A 402 -1.42 25.86 -6.46
CA ARG A 402 -2.16 24.90 -7.28
C ARG A 402 -1.95 23.44 -6.86
N LEU A 403 -0.96 23.18 -6.00
CA LEU A 403 -0.81 21.85 -5.38
C LEU A 403 -2.00 21.52 -4.49
N VAL A 404 -2.65 22.51 -3.87
CA VAL A 404 -3.77 22.32 -2.95
C VAL A 404 -4.96 21.64 -3.63
N PRO A 405 -5.57 22.21 -4.68
CA PRO A 405 -6.70 21.55 -5.36
C PRO A 405 -6.30 20.18 -5.93
N ALA A 406 -5.07 20.02 -6.45
CA ALA A 406 -4.61 18.74 -6.96
C ALA A 406 -4.50 17.65 -5.86
N MET A 407 -4.00 18.02 -4.68
CA MET A 407 -3.94 17.11 -3.52
C MET A 407 -5.34 16.82 -2.98
N GLU A 408 -6.24 17.79 -2.96
CA GLU A 408 -7.63 17.61 -2.52
C GLU A 408 -8.37 16.63 -3.42
N THR A 409 -8.33 16.84 -4.74
CA THR A 409 -8.91 15.89 -5.71
C THR A 409 -8.36 14.47 -5.49
N ALA A 410 -7.03 14.33 -5.38
CA ALA A 410 -6.42 13.04 -5.14
C ALA A 410 -6.89 12.38 -3.83
N LEU A 411 -7.05 13.17 -2.76
CA LEU A 411 -7.50 12.68 -1.45
C LEU A 411 -8.99 12.34 -1.44
N GLU A 412 -9.83 13.15 -2.05
CA GLU A 412 -11.28 12.90 -2.18
C GLU A 412 -11.52 11.61 -2.96
N SER A 413 -10.86 11.42 -4.11
CA SER A 413 -10.94 10.18 -4.87
C SER A 413 -10.31 8.99 -4.14
N TRP A 414 -9.23 9.20 -3.38
CA TRP A 414 -8.59 8.18 -2.52
C TRP A 414 -9.42 7.81 -1.28
N GLU A 415 -10.52 8.51 -1.01
CA GLU A 415 -11.46 8.14 0.06
C GLU A 415 -12.82 7.71 -0.48
N ASN A 416 -13.04 7.91 -1.78
CA ASN A 416 -14.31 7.68 -2.43
C ASN A 416 -14.74 6.21 -2.33
N ARG A 417 -16.00 6.01 -1.92
CA ARG A 417 -16.64 4.71 -1.78
C ARG A 417 -17.88 4.64 -2.66
N ILE A 418 -17.90 3.66 -3.55
CA ILE A 418 -19.04 3.36 -4.42
C ILE A 418 -19.97 2.39 -3.68
N PRO A 419 -21.27 2.70 -3.53
CA PRO A 419 -22.24 1.75 -3.02
C PRO A 419 -22.24 0.44 -3.83
N THR A 420 -22.24 -0.70 -3.13
CA THR A 420 -22.17 -2.04 -3.77
C THR A 420 -23.25 -2.25 -4.83
N GLY A 421 -24.47 -1.73 -4.59
CA GLY A 421 -25.54 -1.69 -5.59
C GLY A 421 -25.13 -0.98 -6.88
N LYS A 422 -24.63 0.25 -6.77
CA LYS A 422 -24.18 1.05 -7.93
C LYS A 422 -23.04 0.39 -8.68
N LEU A 423 -22.08 -0.20 -7.95
CA LEU A 423 -20.98 -0.95 -8.56
C LEU A 423 -21.48 -2.15 -9.38
N ASN A 424 -22.39 -2.95 -8.83
CA ASN A 424 -22.91 -4.12 -9.54
C ASN A 424 -23.80 -3.74 -10.72
N ALA A 425 -24.56 -2.64 -10.61
CA ALA A 425 -25.31 -2.09 -11.73
C ALA A 425 -24.37 -1.63 -12.86
N PHE A 426 -23.29 -0.92 -12.51
CA PHE A 426 -22.23 -0.54 -13.42
C PHE A 426 -21.61 -1.76 -14.11
N LEU A 427 -21.22 -2.79 -13.36
CA LEU A 427 -20.61 -4.00 -13.92
C LEU A 427 -21.56 -4.74 -14.86
N ALA A 428 -22.84 -4.82 -14.52
CA ALA A 428 -23.85 -5.47 -15.35
C ALA A 428 -24.03 -4.74 -16.70
N GLU A 429 -24.15 -3.41 -16.66
CA GLU A 429 -24.28 -2.61 -17.88
C GLU A 429 -23.00 -2.66 -18.72
N LEU A 430 -21.84 -2.61 -18.06
CA LEU A 430 -20.53 -2.69 -18.70
C LEU A 430 -20.35 -4.00 -19.47
N VAL A 431 -20.68 -5.13 -18.85
CA VAL A 431 -20.59 -6.47 -19.46
C VAL A 431 -21.62 -6.63 -20.59
N ALA A 432 -22.81 -6.04 -20.45
CA ALA A 432 -23.83 -6.09 -21.49
C ALA A 432 -23.40 -5.31 -22.75
N ALA A 433 -22.81 -4.12 -22.57
CA ALA A 433 -22.33 -3.28 -23.67
C ALA A 433 -21.05 -3.84 -24.31
N ASN A 434 -20.12 -4.33 -23.48
CA ASN A 434 -18.83 -4.84 -23.91
C ASN A 434 -18.51 -6.18 -23.22
N PRO A 435 -19.02 -7.31 -23.74
CA PRO A 435 -18.78 -8.62 -23.14
C PRO A 435 -17.29 -9.01 -23.19
N HIS A 436 -16.83 -9.76 -22.18
CA HIS A 436 -15.46 -10.30 -22.17
C HIS A 436 -15.20 -11.19 -23.40
N PRO A 437 -14.04 -11.11 -24.08
CA PRO A 437 -13.74 -11.97 -25.22
C PRO A 437 -13.79 -13.47 -24.87
N LEU A 438 -14.29 -14.28 -25.79
CA LEU A 438 -14.33 -15.73 -25.64
C LEU A 438 -12.94 -16.33 -25.88
N ARG A 439 -12.34 -16.94 -24.85
CA ARG A 439 -11.11 -17.74 -24.95
C ARG A 439 -11.32 -19.10 -24.27
N GLY A 440 -10.95 -20.19 -24.93
CA GLY A 440 -11.05 -21.54 -24.34
C GLY A 440 -12.47 -22.11 -24.22
N GLY A 441 -13.44 -21.60 -25.00
CA GLY A 441 -14.77 -22.20 -25.14
C GLY A 441 -15.81 -21.82 -24.07
N LYS A 442 -15.43 -21.19 -22.96
CA LYS A 442 -16.36 -20.61 -21.97
C LYS A 442 -16.02 -19.16 -21.68
N GLN A 443 -17.04 -18.31 -21.68
CA GLN A 443 -16.89 -16.91 -21.31
C GLN A 443 -16.82 -16.78 -19.78
N PRO A 444 -15.78 -16.17 -19.22
CA PRO A 444 -15.78 -15.75 -17.82
C PRO A 444 -16.92 -14.76 -17.58
N ARG A 445 -17.66 -14.94 -16.48
CA ARG A 445 -18.73 -14.03 -16.05
C ARG A 445 -18.35 -13.39 -14.74
N ILE A 446 -18.66 -12.11 -14.60
CA ILE A 446 -18.64 -11.40 -13.32
C ILE A 446 -19.95 -11.75 -12.62
N LEU A 447 -19.84 -12.36 -11.44
CA LEU A 447 -20.97 -12.77 -10.61
C LEU A 447 -21.39 -11.64 -9.67
N PHE A 448 -20.39 -10.98 -9.08
CA PHE A 448 -20.57 -9.92 -8.11
C PHE A 448 -19.30 -9.08 -8.02
N GLY A 449 -19.43 -7.80 -7.72
CA GLY A 449 -18.32 -6.91 -7.40
C GLY A 449 -18.57 -6.16 -6.10
N THR A 450 -17.51 -5.92 -5.35
CA THR A 450 -17.56 -5.07 -4.15
C THR A 450 -16.31 -4.21 -4.05
N GLN A 451 -16.43 -3.05 -3.42
CA GLN A 451 -15.28 -2.22 -3.05
C GLN A 451 -14.85 -2.58 -1.61
N ALA A 452 -13.76 -3.35 -1.50
CA ALA A 452 -13.25 -3.85 -0.23
C ALA A 452 -12.43 -2.82 0.56
N GLY A 453 -11.97 -1.75 -0.08
CA GLY A 453 -11.28 -0.65 0.56
C GLY A 453 -11.42 0.64 -0.25
N SER A 454 -11.36 1.78 0.42
CA SER A 454 -11.36 3.09 -0.24
C SER A 454 -9.98 3.73 -0.29
N ARG A 455 -9.05 3.36 0.60
CA ARG A 455 -7.74 4.01 0.81
C ARG A 455 -6.54 3.08 0.50
N PRO A 456 -6.20 2.78 -0.76
CA PRO A 456 -6.82 3.24 -2.00
C PRO A 456 -8.08 2.43 -2.38
N PRO A 457 -8.82 2.82 -3.43
CA PRO A 457 -9.98 2.06 -3.91
C PRO A 457 -9.59 0.65 -4.35
N LYS A 458 -10.06 -0.36 -3.61
CA LYS A 458 -9.83 -1.78 -3.87
C LYS A 458 -11.12 -2.46 -4.26
N PHE A 459 -11.20 -2.98 -5.49
CA PHE A 459 -12.35 -3.71 -6.00
C PHE A 459 -12.05 -5.20 -6.05
N VAL A 460 -12.95 -5.99 -5.49
CA VAL A 460 -12.91 -7.46 -5.56
C VAL A 460 -14.02 -7.92 -6.48
N LEU A 461 -13.65 -8.58 -7.57
CA LEU A 461 -14.57 -9.16 -8.54
C LEU A 461 -14.68 -10.67 -8.34
N PHE A 462 -15.88 -11.15 -8.01
CA PHE A 462 -16.19 -12.57 -7.98
C PHE A 462 -16.54 -13.02 -9.39
N THR A 463 -15.78 -13.97 -9.94
CA THR A 463 -15.93 -14.38 -11.35
C THR A 463 -16.00 -15.88 -11.50
N THR A 464 -16.58 -16.38 -12.60
CA THR A 464 -16.57 -17.83 -12.91
C THR A 464 -15.26 -18.30 -13.56
N GLY A 465 -14.32 -17.39 -13.79
CA GLY A 465 -13.09 -17.64 -14.53
C GLY A 465 -12.24 -16.37 -14.61
N PHE A 466 -11.04 -16.52 -15.14
CA PHE A 466 -10.08 -15.43 -15.22
C PHE A 466 -10.51 -14.37 -16.24
N LEU A 467 -10.46 -13.08 -15.86
CA LEU A 467 -10.59 -11.97 -16.80
C LEU A 467 -9.22 -11.57 -17.34
N ASP A 468 -9.10 -11.53 -18.67
CA ASP A 468 -7.87 -11.14 -19.36
C ASP A 468 -7.38 -9.77 -18.86
N PRO A 469 -6.06 -9.52 -18.78
CA PRO A 469 -5.52 -8.25 -18.28
C PRO A 469 -6.03 -7.02 -19.06
N GLY A 470 -6.29 -7.19 -20.36
CA GLY A 470 -6.87 -6.12 -21.19
C GLY A 470 -8.29 -5.76 -20.77
N TYR A 471 -9.11 -6.75 -20.40
CA TYR A 471 -10.47 -6.51 -19.94
C TYR A 471 -10.48 -5.90 -18.53
N ARG A 472 -9.56 -6.30 -17.65
CA ARG A 472 -9.38 -5.66 -16.33
C ARG A 472 -9.00 -4.19 -16.45
N ARG A 473 -8.05 -3.85 -17.33
CA ARG A 473 -7.71 -2.44 -17.63
C ARG A 473 -8.89 -1.66 -18.22
N PHE A 474 -9.72 -2.33 -19.02
CA PHE A 474 -10.96 -1.74 -19.52
C PHE A 474 -11.94 -1.43 -18.38
N ILE A 475 -12.17 -2.36 -17.45
CA ILE A 475 -13.00 -2.13 -16.25
C ILE A 475 -12.41 -0.96 -15.43
N GLU A 476 -11.11 -0.95 -15.17
CA GLU A 476 -10.44 0.13 -14.43
C GLU A 476 -10.65 1.50 -15.10
N ARG A 477 -10.43 1.59 -16.41
CA ARG A 477 -10.68 2.82 -17.18
C ARG A 477 -12.13 3.28 -17.04
N ARG A 478 -13.09 2.35 -17.13
CA ARG A 478 -14.51 2.67 -17.01
C ARG A 478 -14.93 3.06 -15.59
N LEU A 479 -14.30 2.50 -14.57
CA LEU A 479 -14.48 2.94 -13.19
C LEU A 479 -14.03 4.40 -13.04
N ARG A 480 -12.86 4.75 -13.59
CA ARG A 480 -12.35 6.14 -13.56
C ARG A 480 -13.27 7.11 -14.29
N GLU A 481 -13.78 6.74 -15.47
CA GLU A 481 -14.66 7.59 -16.27
C GLU A 481 -16.03 7.84 -15.61
N VAL A 482 -16.55 6.89 -14.84
CA VAL A 482 -17.90 6.99 -14.25
C VAL A 482 -17.91 7.52 -12.82
N PHE A 483 -16.90 7.16 -12.02
CA PHE A 483 -16.87 7.44 -10.59
C PHE A 483 -15.77 8.41 -10.15
N ASP A 484 -15.05 8.98 -11.12
CA ASP A 484 -14.04 10.02 -10.93
C ASP A 484 -12.98 9.67 -9.87
N PHE A 485 -12.05 8.81 -10.27
CA PHE A 485 -10.90 8.41 -9.46
C PHE A 485 -9.62 9.15 -9.89
N GLU A 486 -9.72 10.45 -10.14
CA GLU A 486 -8.55 11.29 -10.41
C GLU A 486 -7.61 11.32 -9.18
N GLY A 487 -6.31 11.17 -9.41
CA GLY A 487 -5.29 11.26 -8.36
C GLY A 487 -5.14 10.05 -7.44
N THR A 488 -5.91 8.97 -7.63
CA THR A 488 -5.72 7.72 -6.86
C THR A 488 -5.43 6.50 -7.74
N PRO A 489 -4.53 5.59 -7.32
CA PRO A 489 -4.47 4.26 -7.91
C PRO A 489 -5.77 3.49 -7.62
N ILE A 490 -6.13 2.55 -8.50
CA ILE A 490 -7.23 1.61 -8.30
C ILE A 490 -6.66 0.21 -8.29
N GLU A 491 -7.02 -0.59 -7.30
CA GLU A 491 -6.67 -2.00 -7.23
C GLU A 491 -7.87 -2.85 -7.63
N ILE A 492 -7.72 -3.76 -8.60
CA ILE A 492 -8.76 -4.71 -8.99
C ILE A 492 -8.23 -6.13 -8.81
N SER A 493 -8.78 -6.85 -7.83
CA SER A 493 -8.52 -8.27 -7.60
C SER A 493 -9.69 -9.12 -8.08
N MET A 494 -9.41 -10.39 -8.37
CA MET A 494 -10.41 -11.35 -8.79
C MET A 494 -10.42 -12.53 -7.84
N ARG A 495 -11.62 -13.01 -7.50
CA ARG A 495 -11.80 -14.29 -6.81
C ARG A 495 -12.61 -15.23 -7.70
N ILE A 496 -11.94 -16.26 -8.22
CA ILE A 496 -12.53 -17.22 -9.17
C ILE A 496 -13.39 -18.24 -8.41
N ARG A 497 -14.57 -18.54 -8.93
CA ARG A 497 -15.57 -19.41 -8.32
C ARG A 497 -15.96 -20.57 -9.20
N GLU A 498 -15.95 -21.75 -8.60
CA GLU A 498 -16.56 -22.95 -9.18
C GLU A 498 -17.99 -23.11 -8.69
N LYS A 499 -18.87 -23.58 -9.58
CA LYS A 499 -20.26 -23.85 -9.22
C LYS A 499 -20.31 -25.10 -8.34
N ARG A 500 -21.04 -25.06 -7.22
CA ARG A 500 -21.20 -26.23 -6.34
C ARG A 500 -21.79 -27.39 -7.14
N LYS A 501 -21.14 -28.57 -7.06
CA LYS A 501 -21.71 -29.80 -7.63
C LYS A 501 -22.95 -30.16 -6.81
N LYS A 502 -24.11 -30.23 -7.48
CA LYS A 502 -25.32 -30.80 -6.85
C LYS A 502 -24.98 -32.23 -6.43
N ARG A 503 -25.03 -32.50 -5.12
CA ARG A 503 -24.93 -33.85 -4.56
C ARG A 503 -26.20 -34.64 -4.85
#